data_AF-A0A1F9SAX0-F1
#
_entry.id   AF-A0A1F9SAX0-F1
#
_cell.length_a   1.000
_cell.length_b   1.000
_cell.length_c   1.000
_cell.angle_alpha   90.00
_cell.angle_beta   90.00
_cell.angle_gamma   90.00
#
_symmetry.space_group_name_H-M   'P 1'
#
loop_
_entity.id
_entity.type
_entity.pdbx_description
1 polymer ?
#
loop_
_entity_poly.entity_id
_entity_poly.type
_entity_poly.pdbx_seq_one_letter_code
_entity_poly.pdbx_strand_id
1 'polypeptide(L)'
;MKRFITSLSLLLLPALAGAYPHDAALSARLKKEFAVQLSSTAAGRELYSRLEKTGRYKSLQVLVRRDKGDAFAWFEPDANAVYFNSKFILKFFDAKGFSGAQVVEVLWSNKKVRAELVKYAHPIYLHELVHAVQCYLYPEYRQDAGGNPLEFEYEAYLTEDMYVHERMKADPALLRDFIRGSYTDIYTATTFGSYFTLSLDPEKYKEKIRRYYEEQLGGYVSMEDAAERRQAGMADSRILAYASGRVGEYARDNTSLARLQREKAEYAEFLENFYGTHWPAFSSDALLFIGTAALEEKNYPMALDCLAVADANAGRYGLALEVLGSLKTKGALAILEAASFVRDTHKKMSVEILAQHLKALEKACAATGRPFPEDLGPLRAENYPKAMSFYAAKYSEERDPARKDYYKENLDFFAAAAGSPQD
;
A
#
# COMPACT_ATOMS: atom_id res chain seq x y z
N MET A 1 -46.05 -17.22 46.93
CA MET A 1 -45.14 -16.17 46.41
C MET A 1 -43.97 -16.84 45.71
N LYS A 2 -44.08 -17.08 44.40
CA LYS A 2 -43.07 -17.78 43.60
C LYS A 2 -42.88 -17.03 42.28
N ARG A 3 -41.61 -16.74 42.00
CA ARG A 3 -40.96 -16.70 40.67
C ARG A 3 -41.50 -15.69 39.65
N PHE A 4 -40.85 -14.53 39.58
CA PHE A 4 -40.89 -13.66 38.39
C PHE A 4 -39.64 -12.78 38.28
N ILE A 5 -38.43 -13.37 38.27
CA ILE A 5 -37.22 -12.66 37.83
C ILE A 5 -36.26 -13.68 37.19
N THR A 6 -36.44 -13.99 35.91
CA THR A 6 -35.44 -14.66 35.05
C THR A 6 -35.84 -14.56 33.58
N SER A 7 -36.03 -13.34 33.06
CA SER A 7 -36.28 -13.16 31.61
C SER A 7 -35.72 -11.87 31.00
N LEU A 8 -34.91 -11.08 31.72
CA LEU A 8 -34.45 -9.77 31.22
C LEU A 8 -32.93 -9.64 31.09
N SER A 9 -32.24 -10.71 30.68
CA SER A 9 -30.77 -10.73 30.53
C SER A 9 -30.29 -11.13 29.13
N LEU A 10 -31.20 -11.37 28.18
CA LEU A 10 -30.87 -11.87 26.83
C LEU A 10 -30.89 -10.79 25.73
N LEU A 11 -31.14 -9.51 26.08
CA LEU A 11 -31.29 -8.41 25.10
C LEU A 11 -30.06 -7.49 24.98
N LEU A 12 -28.93 -7.84 25.60
CA LEU A 12 -27.69 -7.06 25.56
C LEU A 12 -26.49 -7.88 25.05
N LEU A 13 -26.72 -8.81 24.12
CA LEU A 13 -25.63 -9.31 23.29
C LEU A 13 -25.47 -8.35 22.10
N PRO A 14 -24.25 -7.84 21.82
CA PRO A 14 -24.00 -7.12 20.58
C PRO A 14 -24.42 -8.02 19.42
N ALA A 15 -25.24 -7.49 18.50
CA ALA A 15 -25.66 -8.23 17.33
C ALA A 15 -24.40 -8.61 16.53
N LEU A 16 -24.00 -9.88 16.64
CA LEU A 16 -23.07 -10.49 15.70
C LEU A 16 -23.63 -10.19 14.30
N ALA A 17 -22.86 -9.49 13.47
CA ALA A 17 -23.29 -9.15 12.12
C ALA A 17 -23.73 -10.45 11.42
N GLY A 18 -25.05 -10.60 11.23
CA GLY A 18 -25.64 -11.87 10.81
C GLY A 18 -25.05 -12.35 9.48
N ALA A 19 -24.79 -13.65 9.38
CA ALA A 19 -24.42 -14.28 8.12
C ALA A 19 -25.46 -13.94 7.03
N TYR A 20 -25.00 -13.48 5.88
CA TYR A 20 -25.87 -13.26 4.73
C TYR A 20 -26.16 -14.60 4.03
N PRO A 21 -27.33 -14.72 3.37
CA PRO A 21 -27.58 -15.82 2.45
C PRO A 21 -26.43 -15.94 1.45
N HIS A 22 -26.03 -17.18 1.16
CA HIS A 22 -24.96 -17.52 0.20
C HIS A 22 -23.52 -17.19 0.59
N ASP A 23 -23.23 -16.67 1.79
CA ASP A 23 -21.85 -16.35 2.22
C ASP A 23 -20.87 -17.52 2.02
N ALA A 24 -21.20 -18.72 2.52
CA ALA A 24 -20.34 -19.89 2.40
C ALA A 24 -20.10 -20.29 0.92
N ALA A 25 -21.15 -20.22 0.09
CA ALA A 25 -21.07 -20.57 -1.31
C ALA A 25 -20.29 -19.53 -2.13
N LEU A 26 -20.46 -18.24 -1.83
CA LEU A 26 -19.70 -17.15 -2.43
C LEU A 26 -18.24 -17.22 -2.01
N SER A 27 -17.96 -17.39 -0.72
CA SER A 27 -16.63 -17.55 -0.14
C SER A 27 -15.84 -18.65 -0.87
N ALA A 28 -16.44 -19.84 -1.04
CA ALA A 28 -15.80 -20.93 -1.77
C ALA A 28 -15.48 -20.59 -3.24
N ARG A 29 -16.36 -19.84 -3.92
CA ARG A 29 -16.13 -19.37 -5.31
C ARG A 29 -15.02 -18.34 -5.37
N LEU A 30 -15.05 -17.32 -4.52
CA LEU A 30 -14.05 -16.26 -4.46
C LEU A 30 -12.67 -16.81 -4.13
N LYS A 31 -12.53 -17.68 -3.10
CA LYS A 31 -11.25 -18.34 -2.78
C LYS A 31 -10.66 -19.05 -4.00
N LYS A 32 -11.48 -19.81 -4.72
CA LYS A 32 -11.03 -20.54 -5.91
C LYS A 32 -10.62 -19.59 -7.04
N GLU A 33 -11.43 -18.58 -7.32
CA GLU A 33 -11.18 -17.64 -8.43
C GLU A 33 -9.96 -16.74 -8.15
N PHE A 34 -9.80 -16.25 -6.91
CA PHE A 34 -8.60 -15.54 -6.49
C PHE A 34 -7.35 -16.44 -6.52
N ALA A 35 -7.45 -17.70 -6.08
CA ALA A 35 -6.32 -18.62 -6.12
C ALA A 35 -5.76 -18.83 -7.53
N VAL A 36 -6.64 -18.84 -8.54
CA VAL A 36 -6.22 -18.88 -9.96
C VAL A 36 -5.42 -17.63 -10.33
N GLN A 37 -5.85 -16.44 -9.91
CA GLN A 37 -5.12 -15.20 -10.20
C GLN A 37 -3.78 -15.16 -9.47
N LEU A 38 -3.78 -15.40 -8.16
CA LEU A 38 -2.59 -15.26 -7.33
C LEU A 38 -1.51 -16.31 -7.68
N SER A 39 -1.90 -17.55 -7.96
CA SER A 39 -0.93 -18.63 -8.27
C SER A 39 -0.23 -18.46 -9.63
N SER A 40 -0.64 -17.49 -10.45
CA SER A 40 0.01 -17.21 -11.74
C SER A 40 1.42 -16.64 -11.58
N THR A 41 1.74 -16.04 -10.43
CA THR A 41 3.04 -15.39 -10.19
C THR A 41 3.86 -16.15 -9.13
N ALA A 42 5.16 -15.84 -9.01
CA ALA A 42 6.01 -16.49 -8.03
C ALA A 42 5.65 -16.01 -6.61
N ALA A 43 5.48 -14.70 -6.41
CA ALA A 43 5.06 -14.12 -5.14
C ALA A 43 3.74 -14.72 -4.61
N GLY A 44 2.74 -14.88 -5.47
CA GLY A 44 1.46 -15.47 -5.06
C GLY A 44 1.54 -16.98 -4.73
N ARG A 45 2.38 -17.75 -5.45
CA ARG A 45 2.65 -19.16 -5.11
C ARG A 45 3.39 -19.29 -3.79
N GLU A 46 4.35 -18.41 -3.52
CA GLU A 46 5.08 -18.37 -2.26
C GLU A 46 4.14 -18.09 -1.08
N LEU A 47 3.27 -17.08 -1.22
CA LEU A 47 2.27 -16.77 -0.19
C LEU A 47 1.37 -17.97 0.11
N TYR A 48 0.89 -18.67 -0.92
CA TYR A 48 0.09 -19.88 -0.69
C TYR A 48 0.87 -21.00 0.01
N SER A 49 2.15 -21.20 -0.35
CA SER A 49 3.02 -22.15 0.34
C SER A 49 3.16 -21.82 1.83
N ARG A 50 3.28 -20.53 2.17
CA ARG A 50 3.29 -20.06 3.58
C ARG A 50 1.96 -20.31 4.27
N LEU A 51 0.84 -19.95 3.63
CA LEU A 51 -0.52 -20.18 4.15
C LEU A 51 -0.80 -21.67 4.42
N GLU A 52 -0.41 -22.56 3.52
CA GLU A 52 -0.65 -24.00 3.63
C GLU A 52 0.06 -24.61 4.84
N LYS A 53 1.28 -24.16 5.16
CA LYS A 53 2.05 -24.61 6.33
C LYS A 53 1.37 -24.31 7.66
N THR A 54 0.51 -23.29 7.72
CA THR A 54 -0.19 -22.92 8.96
C THR A 54 -1.40 -23.81 9.27
N GLY A 55 -1.94 -24.53 8.29
CA GLY A 55 -3.17 -25.33 8.41
C GLY A 55 -4.48 -24.53 8.58
N ARG A 56 -4.42 -23.27 9.04
CA ARG A 56 -5.58 -22.39 9.31
C ARG A 56 -6.23 -21.83 8.04
N TYR A 57 -5.48 -21.75 6.94
CA TYR A 57 -5.98 -21.25 5.66
C TYR A 57 -7.17 -22.04 5.09
N LYS A 58 -7.28 -23.35 5.42
CA LYS A 58 -8.38 -24.20 4.96
C LYS A 58 -9.74 -23.68 5.40
N SER A 59 -9.85 -23.18 6.63
CA SER A 59 -11.08 -22.63 7.18
C SER A 59 -11.27 -21.12 6.94
N LEU A 60 -10.27 -20.43 6.37
CA LEU A 60 -10.38 -18.99 6.09
C LEU A 60 -11.59 -18.72 5.17
N GLN A 61 -12.37 -17.70 5.51
CA GLN A 61 -13.54 -17.29 4.72
C GLN A 61 -13.24 -16.01 3.92
N VAL A 62 -13.95 -15.82 2.80
CA VAL A 62 -13.97 -14.56 2.05
C VAL A 62 -15.41 -14.06 2.05
N LEU A 63 -15.65 -12.95 2.74
CA LEU A 63 -16.97 -12.41 3.01
C LEU A 63 -17.11 -11.01 2.42
N VAL A 64 -18.34 -10.59 2.16
CA VAL A 64 -18.64 -9.24 1.67
C VAL A 64 -19.54 -8.56 2.68
N ARG A 65 -19.10 -7.41 3.20
CA ARG A 65 -19.84 -6.64 4.21
C ARG A 65 -19.77 -5.17 3.91
N ARG A 66 -20.76 -4.42 4.36
CA ARG A 66 -20.72 -2.96 4.28
C ARG A 66 -20.00 -2.44 5.50
N ASP A 67 -18.94 -1.68 5.27
CA ASP A 67 -18.24 -0.95 6.33
C ASP A 67 -18.18 0.55 6.02
N LYS A 68 -18.18 1.39 7.06
CA LYS A 68 -18.15 2.86 6.91
C LYS A 68 -16.74 3.38 6.67
N GLY A 69 -15.72 2.66 7.11
CA GLY A 69 -14.32 2.98 6.94
C GLY A 69 -13.89 3.01 5.48
N ASP A 70 -12.61 3.31 5.30
CA ASP A 70 -12.02 3.55 3.99
C ASP A 70 -11.14 2.39 3.49
N ALA A 71 -11.14 1.27 4.21
CA ALA A 71 -10.52 0.03 3.78
C ALA A 71 -11.36 -0.67 2.69
N PHE A 72 -10.69 -1.08 1.61
CA PHE A 72 -11.29 -1.86 0.52
C PHE A 72 -11.58 -3.30 0.94
N ALA A 73 -10.67 -3.87 1.73
CA ALA A 73 -10.84 -5.13 2.42
C ALA A 73 -10.12 -5.06 3.78
N TRP A 74 -10.36 -6.04 4.64
CA TRP A 74 -9.57 -6.25 5.86
C TRP A 74 -9.63 -7.72 6.27
N PHE A 75 -8.56 -8.21 6.89
CA PHE A 75 -8.54 -9.50 7.57
C PHE A 75 -8.99 -9.34 9.03
N GLU A 76 -9.93 -10.19 9.47
CA GLU A 76 -10.33 -10.31 10.87
C GLU A 76 -9.85 -11.65 11.44
N PRO A 77 -8.84 -11.65 12.33
CA PRO A 77 -8.26 -12.87 12.89
C PRO A 77 -9.25 -13.75 13.66
N ASP A 78 -10.17 -13.15 14.41
CA ASP A 78 -11.12 -13.88 15.27
C ASP A 78 -12.15 -14.65 14.43
N ALA A 79 -12.65 -14.02 13.36
CA ALA A 79 -13.55 -14.63 12.40
C ALA A 79 -12.80 -15.54 11.40
N ASN A 80 -11.47 -15.45 11.37
CA ASN A 80 -10.62 -16.04 10.33
C ASN A 80 -11.15 -15.74 8.92
N ALA A 81 -11.42 -14.46 8.64
CA ALA A 81 -12.11 -14.05 7.43
C ALA A 81 -11.49 -12.79 6.81
N VAL A 82 -11.37 -12.79 5.49
CA VAL A 82 -11.12 -11.58 4.71
C VAL A 82 -12.47 -11.00 4.31
N TYR A 83 -12.72 -9.76 4.71
CA TYR A 83 -13.92 -9.02 4.37
C TYR A 83 -13.65 -8.03 3.25
N PHE A 84 -14.38 -8.14 2.15
CA PHE A 84 -14.44 -7.09 1.14
C PHE A 84 -15.53 -6.08 1.47
N ASN A 85 -15.19 -4.80 1.42
CA ASN A 85 -16.12 -3.73 1.70
C ASN A 85 -17.04 -3.46 0.50
N SER A 86 -18.33 -3.79 0.66
CA SER A 86 -19.33 -3.65 -0.39
C SER A 86 -19.52 -2.21 -0.87
N LYS A 87 -19.16 -1.20 -0.05
CA LYS A 87 -19.12 0.23 -0.44
C LYS A 87 -18.24 0.43 -1.68
N PHE A 88 -17.05 -0.18 -1.69
CA PHE A 88 -16.09 -0.04 -2.78
C PHE A 88 -16.47 -0.92 -3.97
N ILE A 89 -16.98 -2.13 -3.75
CA ILE A 89 -17.52 -2.96 -4.84
C ILE A 89 -18.61 -2.20 -5.61
N LEU A 90 -19.52 -1.54 -4.90
CA LEU A 90 -20.58 -0.74 -5.53
C LEU A 90 -20.02 0.48 -6.28
N LYS A 91 -19.01 1.16 -5.74
CA LYS A 91 -18.32 2.25 -6.46
C LYS A 91 -17.65 1.75 -7.74
N PHE A 92 -16.99 0.60 -7.71
CA PHE A 92 -16.32 0.00 -8.85
C PHE A 92 -17.28 -0.30 -10.01
N PHE A 93 -18.47 -0.82 -9.70
CA PHE A 93 -19.51 -1.09 -10.69
C PHE A 93 -20.44 0.11 -10.97
N ASP A 94 -20.17 1.29 -10.42
CA ASP A 94 -21.06 2.46 -10.41
C ASP A 94 -22.53 2.11 -10.05
N ALA A 95 -22.70 1.21 -9.09
CA ALA A 95 -23.99 0.69 -8.66
C ALA A 95 -24.47 1.41 -7.38
N LYS A 96 -25.77 1.74 -7.32
CA LYS A 96 -26.41 2.43 -6.18
C LYS A 96 -27.63 1.66 -5.67
N GLY A 97 -27.96 1.84 -4.39
CA GLY A 97 -29.19 1.29 -3.80
C GLY A 97 -29.13 -0.17 -3.36
N PHE A 98 -28.00 -0.86 -3.51
CA PHE A 98 -27.83 -2.24 -3.06
C PHE A 98 -27.41 -2.30 -1.58
N SER A 99 -28.05 -3.20 -0.83
CA SER A 99 -27.61 -3.64 0.50
C SER A 99 -26.46 -4.66 0.39
N GLY A 100 -25.73 -4.88 1.48
CA GLY A 100 -24.63 -5.86 1.51
C GLY A 100 -25.09 -7.28 1.14
N ALA A 101 -26.28 -7.69 1.60
CA ALA A 101 -26.86 -8.99 1.27
C ALA A 101 -27.18 -9.13 -0.23
N GLN A 102 -27.71 -8.07 -0.86
CA GLN A 102 -27.96 -8.07 -2.30
C GLN A 102 -26.66 -8.09 -3.11
N VAL A 103 -25.59 -7.44 -2.63
CA VAL A 103 -24.26 -7.55 -3.26
C VAL A 103 -23.76 -8.99 -3.21
N VAL A 104 -23.89 -9.67 -2.06
CA VAL A 104 -23.55 -11.10 -1.94
C VAL A 104 -24.37 -11.95 -2.91
N GLU A 105 -25.67 -11.73 -3.02
CA GLU A 105 -26.54 -12.47 -3.94
C GLU A 105 -26.13 -12.27 -5.41
N VAL A 106 -25.84 -11.03 -5.81
CA VAL A 106 -25.38 -10.71 -7.18
C VAL A 106 -24.03 -11.36 -7.46
N LEU A 107 -23.04 -11.22 -6.57
CA LEU A 107 -21.72 -11.82 -6.75
C LEU A 107 -21.79 -13.34 -6.75
N TRP A 108 -22.67 -13.94 -5.95
CA TRP A 108 -22.89 -15.37 -5.95
C TRP A 108 -23.51 -15.83 -7.27
N SER A 109 -24.65 -15.26 -7.67
CA SER A 109 -25.43 -15.72 -8.83
C SER A 109 -24.79 -15.36 -10.18
N ASN A 110 -24.09 -14.23 -10.29
CA ASN A 110 -23.56 -13.71 -11.54
C ASN A 110 -22.04 -13.91 -11.68
N LYS A 111 -21.64 -14.94 -12.44
CA LYS A 111 -20.22 -15.23 -12.70
C LYS A 111 -19.47 -14.08 -13.40
N LYS A 112 -20.12 -13.32 -14.28
CA LYS A 112 -19.45 -12.24 -15.04
C LYS A 112 -19.07 -11.10 -14.10
N VAL A 113 -20.00 -10.65 -13.27
CA VAL A 113 -19.75 -9.58 -12.27
C VAL A 113 -18.67 -10.02 -11.30
N ARG A 114 -18.75 -11.26 -10.78
CA ARG A 114 -17.74 -11.77 -9.86
C ARG A 114 -16.36 -11.88 -10.48
N ALA A 115 -16.27 -12.39 -11.72
CA ALA A 115 -14.99 -12.49 -12.44
C ALA A 115 -14.38 -11.11 -12.71
N GLU A 116 -15.20 -10.11 -13.04
CA GLU A 116 -14.74 -8.73 -13.23
C GLU A 116 -14.20 -8.14 -11.93
N LEU A 117 -14.87 -8.36 -10.80
CA LEU A 117 -14.35 -7.96 -9.48
C LEU A 117 -13.01 -8.63 -9.17
N VAL A 118 -12.93 -9.96 -9.33
CA VAL A 118 -11.72 -10.75 -9.06
C VAL A 118 -10.55 -10.27 -9.92
N LYS A 119 -10.79 -9.84 -11.15
CA LYS A 119 -9.77 -9.33 -12.08
C LYS A 119 -8.98 -8.15 -11.53
N TYR A 120 -9.60 -7.26 -10.73
CA TYR A 120 -8.92 -6.06 -10.21
C TYR A 120 -8.70 -6.08 -8.71
N ALA A 121 -9.54 -6.80 -7.95
CA ALA A 121 -9.45 -6.84 -6.48
C ALA A 121 -8.42 -7.85 -5.94
N HIS A 122 -7.77 -8.64 -6.80
CA HIS A 122 -6.83 -9.67 -6.37
C HIS A 122 -5.57 -9.14 -5.64
N PRO A 123 -4.98 -7.96 -5.94
CA PRO A 123 -3.84 -7.46 -5.17
C PRO A 123 -4.25 -7.17 -3.72
N ILE A 124 -5.39 -6.51 -3.54
CA ILE A 124 -5.97 -6.25 -2.22
C ILE A 124 -6.27 -7.55 -1.48
N TYR A 125 -6.81 -8.57 -2.16
CA TYR A 125 -6.99 -9.88 -1.53
C TYR A 125 -5.67 -10.49 -1.05
N LEU A 126 -4.61 -10.35 -1.85
CA LEU A 126 -3.28 -10.83 -1.52
C LEU A 126 -2.73 -10.11 -0.29
N HIS A 127 -2.88 -8.79 -0.19
CA HIS A 127 -2.51 -7.99 0.98
C HIS A 127 -3.14 -8.56 2.26
N GLU A 128 -4.46 -8.80 2.24
CA GLU A 128 -5.16 -9.37 3.38
C GLU A 128 -4.76 -10.83 3.70
N LEU A 129 -4.36 -11.59 2.69
CA LEU A 129 -3.81 -12.93 2.91
C LEU A 129 -2.43 -12.89 3.57
N VAL A 130 -1.63 -11.85 3.36
CA VAL A 130 -0.37 -11.63 4.10
C VAL A 130 -0.70 -11.39 5.58
N HIS A 131 -1.67 -10.53 5.89
CA HIS A 131 -2.14 -10.34 7.26
C HIS A 131 -2.65 -11.63 7.90
N ALA A 132 -3.32 -12.49 7.14
CA ALA A 132 -3.72 -13.80 7.62
C ALA A 132 -2.50 -14.66 8.01
N VAL A 133 -1.47 -14.74 7.15
CA VAL A 133 -0.22 -15.46 7.46
C VAL A 133 0.44 -14.89 8.72
N GLN A 134 0.60 -13.57 8.79
CA GLN A 134 1.22 -12.90 9.94
C GLN A 134 0.49 -13.23 11.24
N CYS A 135 -0.85 -13.16 11.25
CA CYS A 135 -1.65 -13.51 12.43
C CYS A 135 -1.61 -15.01 12.79
N TYR A 136 -1.28 -15.88 11.83
CA TYR A 136 -1.11 -17.31 12.10
C TYR A 136 0.27 -17.64 12.65
N LEU A 137 1.31 -16.92 12.21
CA LEU A 137 2.69 -17.12 12.63
C LEU A 137 3.01 -16.39 13.95
N TYR A 138 2.41 -15.22 14.16
CA TYR A 138 2.73 -14.31 15.26
C TYR A 138 1.46 -13.92 16.07
N PRO A 139 0.80 -14.90 16.72
CA PRO A 139 -0.48 -14.68 17.38
C PRO A 139 -0.41 -13.74 18.61
N GLU A 140 0.72 -13.65 19.30
CA GLU A 140 0.83 -12.82 20.51
C GLU A 140 0.75 -11.32 20.15
N TYR A 141 1.30 -10.93 18.99
CA TYR A 141 1.20 -9.56 18.47
C TYR A 141 -0.22 -9.12 18.15
N ARG A 142 -1.16 -10.06 17.91
CA ARG A 142 -2.58 -9.72 17.71
C ARG A 142 -3.34 -9.60 19.03
N GLN A 143 -3.00 -10.42 20.02
CA GLN A 143 -3.77 -10.51 21.27
C GLN A 143 -3.37 -9.46 22.30
N ASP A 144 -2.10 -9.05 22.32
CA ASP A 144 -1.51 -8.36 23.48
C ASP A 144 -0.78 -7.03 23.16
N ALA A 145 -0.64 -6.65 21.89
CA ALA A 145 0.19 -5.49 21.47
C ALA A 145 -0.48 -4.11 21.62
N GLY A 146 -1.78 -4.04 21.93
CA GLY A 146 -2.49 -2.76 22.06
C GLY A 146 -2.66 -1.95 20.77
N GLY A 147 -2.37 -2.54 19.61
CA GLY A 147 -2.52 -1.96 18.26
C GLY A 147 -2.07 -2.95 17.17
N ASN A 148 -2.29 -2.61 15.90
CA ASN A 148 -1.77 -3.40 14.78
C ASN A 148 -0.28 -3.08 14.55
N PRO A 149 0.61 -4.08 14.44
CA PRO A 149 2.02 -3.84 14.16
C PRO A 149 2.20 -3.14 12.81
N LEU A 150 2.87 -1.99 12.80
CA LEU A 150 3.16 -1.27 11.55
C LEU A 150 4.00 -2.12 10.59
N GLU A 151 4.91 -2.93 11.14
CA GLU A 151 5.79 -3.78 10.38
C GLU A 151 5.05 -4.89 9.63
N PHE A 152 3.80 -5.19 9.99
CA PHE A 152 2.92 -6.08 9.21
C PHE A 152 2.48 -5.43 7.90
N GLU A 153 2.23 -4.12 7.90
CA GLU A 153 1.91 -3.38 6.67
C GLU A 153 3.12 -3.35 5.73
N TYR A 154 4.33 -3.21 6.24
CA TYR A 154 5.55 -3.24 5.44
C TYR A 154 5.68 -4.51 4.57
N GLU A 155 5.47 -5.68 5.17
CA GLU A 155 5.48 -6.95 4.43
C GLU A 155 4.29 -7.05 3.47
N ALA A 156 3.10 -6.61 3.89
CA ALA A 156 1.89 -6.73 3.09
C ALA A 156 1.96 -5.89 1.81
N TYR A 157 2.32 -4.60 1.91
CA TYR A 157 2.51 -3.75 0.73
C TYR A 157 3.63 -4.24 -0.17
N LEU A 158 4.74 -4.69 0.42
CA LEU A 158 5.86 -5.17 -0.37
C LEU A 158 5.51 -6.44 -1.15
N THR A 159 4.83 -7.39 -0.51
CA THR A 159 4.35 -8.60 -1.19
C THR A 159 3.31 -8.27 -2.26
N GLU A 160 2.41 -7.30 -2.01
CA GLU A 160 1.50 -6.76 -3.01
C GLU A 160 2.25 -6.19 -4.21
N ASP A 161 3.20 -5.27 -3.99
CA ASP A 161 3.94 -4.58 -5.04
C ASP A 161 4.79 -5.57 -5.87
N MET A 162 5.41 -6.57 -5.24
CA MET A 162 6.12 -7.66 -5.93
C MET A 162 5.18 -8.47 -6.82
N TYR A 163 4.02 -8.86 -6.29
CA TYR A 163 3.01 -9.59 -7.04
C TYR A 163 2.49 -8.77 -8.23
N VAL A 164 2.21 -7.48 -8.03
CA VAL A 164 1.76 -6.55 -9.07
C VAL A 164 2.82 -6.40 -10.16
N HIS A 165 4.09 -6.25 -9.78
CA HIS A 165 5.19 -6.15 -10.72
C HIS A 165 5.30 -7.39 -11.62
N GLU A 166 5.28 -8.59 -11.04
CA GLU A 166 5.33 -9.85 -11.79
C GLU A 166 4.16 -9.94 -12.79
N ARG A 167 2.95 -9.53 -12.37
CA ARG A 167 1.76 -9.47 -13.22
C ARG A 167 1.90 -8.49 -14.37
N MET A 168 2.35 -7.27 -14.10
CA MET A 168 2.46 -6.24 -15.13
C MET A 168 3.62 -6.53 -16.10
N LYS A 169 4.69 -7.21 -15.66
CA LYS A 169 5.74 -7.70 -16.57
C LYS A 169 5.22 -8.78 -17.51
N ALA A 170 4.35 -9.67 -17.02
CA ALA A 170 3.76 -10.74 -17.84
C ALA A 170 2.72 -10.19 -18.83
N ASP A 171 1.92 -9.22 -18.42
CA ASP A 171 0.91 -8.55 -19.25
C ASP A 171 0.87 -7.03 -18.94
N PRO A 172 1.60 -6.20 -19.72
CA PRO A 172 1.74 -4.77 -19.42
C PRO A 172 0.58 -3.91 -19.90
N ALA A 173 -0.46 -4.49 -20.52
CA ALA A 173 -1.53 -3.72 -21.14
C ALA A 173 -2.25 -2.79 -20.15
N LEU A 174 -2.64 -3.33 -18.98
CA LEU A 174 -3.31 -2.56 -17.93
C LEU A 174 -2.42 -1.41 -17.41
N LEU A 175 -1.13 -1.68 -17.21
CA LEU A 175 -0.17 -0.66 -16.77
C LEU A 175 -0.08 0.48 -17.79
N ARG A 176 0.09 0.16 -19.07
CA ARG A 176 0.18 1.16 -20.15
C ARG A 176 -1.09 1.99 -20.26
N ASP A 177 -2.26 1.34 -20.19
CA ASP A 177 -3.54 2.04 -20.26
C ASP A 177 -3.74 2.99 -19.07
N PHE A 178 -3.24 2.63 -17.88
CA PHE A 178 -3.26 3.52 -16.72
C PHE A 178 -2.27 4.68 -16.86
N ILE A 179 -1.03 4.42 -17.28
CA ILE A 179 0.00 5.45 -17.51
C ILE A 179 -0.47 6.49 -18.52
N ARG A 180 -1.16 6.05 -19.58
CA ARG A 180 -1.75 6.91 -20.62
C ARG A 180 -2.99 7.67 -20.13
N GLY A 181 -3.59 7.24 -19.01
CA GLY A 181 -4.86 7.77 -18.51
C GLY A 181 -6.08 7.31 -19.31
N SER A 182 -5.96 6.27 -20.14
CA SER A 182 -7.08 5.69 -20.89
C SER A 182 -7.95 4.75 -20.06
N TYR A 183 -7.43 4.22 -18.95
CA TYR A 183 -8.19 3.38 -18.03
C TYR A 183 -7.80 3.66 -16.57
N THR A 184 -8.80 3.81 -15.71
CA THR A 184 -8.62 3.83 -14.26
C THR A 184 -9.91 3.40 -13.59
N ASP A 185 -9.79 2.59 -12.55
CA ASP A 185 -10.86 2.24 -11.63
C ASP A 185 -10.32 2.34 -10.20
N ILE A 186 -11.22 2.26 -9.21
CA ILE A 186 -10.84 2.46 -7.81
C ILE A 186 -9.81 1.43 -7.29
N TYR A 187 -9.85 0.18 -7.76
CA TYR A 187 -8.92 -0.88 -7.34
C TYR A 187 -7.57 -0.69 -8.03
N THR A 188 -7.57 -0.49 -9.35
CA THR A 188 -6.34 -0.22 -10.10
C THR A 188 -5.65 1.05 -9.60
N ALA A 189 -6.39 2.11 -9.30
CA ALA A 189 -5.84 3.34 -8.76
C ALA A 189 -5.19 3.15 -7.38
N THR A 190 -5.80 2.36 -6.49
CA THR A 190 -5.23 2.03 -5.18
C THR A 190 -3.94 1.21 -5.33
N THR A 191 -3.99 0.11 -6.08
CA THR A 191 -2.85 -0.79 -6.26
C THR A 191 -1.68 -0.08 -6.95
N PHE A 192 -1.93 0.65 -8.04
CA PHE A 192 -0.86 1.40 -8.70
C PHE A 192 -0.40 2.63 -7.90
N GLY A 193 -1.24 3.15 -7.02
CA GLY A 193 -0.84 4.21 -6.08
C GLY A 193 0.25 3.75 -5.09
N SER A 194 0.23 2.49 -4.66
CA SER A 194 1.36 1.90 -3.91
C SER A 194 2.55 1.65 -4.84
N TYR A 195 2.30 0.93 -5.93
CA TYR A 195 3.33 0.46 -6.85
C TYR A 195 4.18 1.58 -7.49
N PHE A 196 3.60 2.76 -7.76
CA PHE A 196 4.33 3.91 -8.30
C PHE A 196 5.08 4.74 -7.26
N THR A 197 4.90 4.44 -5.99
CA THR A 197 5.69 5.06 -4.91
C THR A 197 6.84 4.21 -4.41
N LEU A 198 7.14 3.13 -5.14
CA LEU A 198 8.39 2.40 -4.98
C LEU A 198 9.59 3.34 -5.09
N SER A 199 10.62 2.99 -4.34
CA SER A 199 11.86 3.75 -4.21
C SER A 199 13.00 2.74 -4.15
N LEU A 200 14.20 3.08 -4.60
CA LEU A 200 15.35 2.23 -4.26
C LEU A 200 15.68 2.35 -2.76
N ASP A 201 15.35 3.46 -2.13
CA ASP A 201 15.51 3.70 -0.69
C ASP A 201 14.35 3.07 0.11
N PRO A 202 14.59 1.96 0.85
CA PRO A 202 13.56 1.27 1.62
C PRO A 202 13.07 2.09 2.80
N GLU A 203 13.88 2.97 3.37
CA GLU A 203 13.48 3.80 4.51
C GLU A 203 12.47 4.87 4.08
N LYS A 204 12.65 5.44 2.88
CA LYS A 204 11.62 6.31 2.29
C LYS A 204 10.31 5.58 2.02
N TYR A 205 10.38 4.33 1.59
CA TYR A 205 9.20 3.51 1.34
C TYR A 205 8.46 3.18 2.65
N LYS A 206 9.18 2.72 3.67
CA LYS A 206 8.63 2.48 5.03
C LYS A 206 8.04 3.73 5.64
N GLU A 207 8.72 4.87 5.54
CA GLU A 207 8.24 6.15 6.07
C GLU A 207 6.92 6.57 5.43
N LYS A 208 6.73 6.33 4.13
CA LYS A 208 5.45 6.60 3.47
C LYS A 208 4.33 5.76 4.08
N ILE A 209 4.57 4.46 4.28
CA ILE A 209 3.60 3.55 4.91
C ILE A 209 3.33 4.00 6.35
N ARG A 210 4.38 4.28 7.14
CA ARG A 210 4.28 4.80 8.52
C ARG A 210 3.36 6.01 8.62
N ARG A 211 3.59 7.05 7.81
CA ARG A 211 2.77 8.27 7.84
C ARG A 211 1.31 7.99 7.58
N TYR A 212 0.99 7.10 6.64
CA TYR A 212 -0.39 6.72 6.36
C TYR A 212 -1.05 6.03 7.57
N TYR A 213 -0.38 5.05 8.17
CA TYR A 213 -0.96 4.22 9.23
C TYR A 213 -0.93 4.87 10.62
N GLU A 214 0.17 5.52 10.99
CA GLU A 214 0.31 6.15 12.29
C GLU A 214 -0.35 7.53 12.35
N GLU A 215 -0.15 8.37 11.34
CA GLU A 215 -0.57 9.78 11.39
C GLU A 215 -1.99 10.00 10.84
N GLN A 216 -2.39 9.26 9.80
CA GLN A 216 -3.68 9.46 9.14
C GLN A 216 -4.78 8.51 9.65
N LEU A 217 -4.50 7.21 9.72
CA LEU A 217 -5.47 6.21 10.19
C LEU A 217 -5.52 6.12 11.72
N GLY A 218 -4.35 6.12 12.37
CA GLY A 218 -4.22 5.90 13.80
C GLY A 218 -4.46 4.43 14.22
N GLY A 219 -4.02 4.07 15.43
CA GLY A 219 -4.21 2.70 15.98
C GLY A 219 -3.12 1.68 15.61
N TYR A 220 -2.06 2.13 14.92
CA TYR A 220 -0.87 1.34 14.63
C TYR A 220 0.25 1.69 15.61
N VAL A 221 1.05 0.69 15.96
CA VAL A 221 2.22 0.81 16.84
C VAL A 221 3.34 -0.05 16.30
N SER A 222 4.59 0.33 16.55
CA SER A 222 5.72 -0.52 16.21
C SER A 222 5.74 -1.79 17.07
N MET A 223 6.38 -2.86 16.58
CA MET A 223 6.60 -4.09 17.35
C MET A 223 7.48 -3.85 18.58
N GLU A 224 8.37 -2.86 18.53
CA GLU A 224 9.17 -2.41 19.67
C GLU A 224 8.27 -1.80 20.74
N ASP A 225 7.46 -0.79 20.38
CA ASP A 225 6.56 -0.12 21.32
C ASP A 225 5.58 -1.11 21.95
N ALA A 226 5.08 -2.07 21.17
CA ALA A 226 4.22 -3.14 21.67
C ALA A 226 4.94 -4.00 22.74
N ALA A 227 6.20 -4.38 22.49
CA ALA A 227 7.00 -5.15 23.43
C ALA A 227 7.31 -4.35 24.71
N GLU A 228 7.70 -3.08 24.58
CA GLU A 228 7.95 -2.19 25.71
C GLU A 228 6.71 -1.98 26.58
N ARG A 229 5.55 -1.73 25.95
CA ARG A 229 4.25 -1.59 26.65
C ARG A 229 3.90 -2.86 27.41
N ARG A 230 4.09 -4.04 26.80
CA ARG A 230 3.84 -5.33 27.47
C ARG A 230 4.77 -5.54 28.65
N GLN A 231 6.07 -5.26 28.48
CA GLN A 231 7.06 -5.37 29.55
C GLN A 231 6.74 -4.43 30.73
N ALA A 232 6.32 -3.19 30.45
CA ALA A 232 5.88 -2.24 31.47
C ALA A 232 4.62 -2.74 32.20
N GLY A 233 3.59 -3.17 31.48
CA GLY A 233 2.36 -3.71 32.08
C GLY A 233 2.59 -4.96 32.95
N MET A 234 3.60 -5.77 32.61
CA MET A 234 4.04 -6.90 33.41
C MET A 234 4.74 -6.50 34.72
N ALA A 235 5.52 -5.42 34.71
CA ALA A 235 6.14 -4.90 35.93
C ALA A 235 5.08 -4.45 36.95
N ASP A 236 4.02 -3.80 36.48
CA ASP A 236 2.88 -3.37 37.29
C ASP A 236 2.04 -4.56 37.78
N SER A 237 1.78 -5.52 36.89
CA SER A 237 1.02 -6.74 37.21
C SER A 237 1.75 -7.66 38.19
N ARG A 238 3.09 -7.67 38.18
CA ARG A 238 3.91 -8.40 39.16
C ARG A 238 3.63 -7.92 40.58
N ILE A 239 3.59 -6.61 40.81
CA ILE A 239 3.35 -6.03 42.15
C ILE A 239 1.96 -6.45 42.65
N LEU A 240 0.94 -6.40 41.78
CA LEU A 240 -0.43 -6.76 42.10
C LEU A 240 -0.65 -8.28 42.27
N ALA A 241 -0.02 -9.11 41.44
CA ALA A 241 -0.16 -10.57 41.49
C ALA A 241 0.50 -11.17 42.74
N TYR A 242 1.67 -10.65 43.15
CA TYR A 242 2.31 -11.05 44.40
C TYR A 242 1.54 -10.56 45.62
N ALA A 243 0.96 -9.35 45.57
CA ALA A 243 0.11 -8.82 46.65
C ALA A 243 -1.24 -9.56 46.79
N SER A 244 -1.76 -10.15 45.71
CA SER A 244 -3.08 -10.81 45.67
C SER A 244 -3.03 -12.35 45.62
N GLY A 245 -1.84 -12.96 45.67
CA GLY A 245 -1.67 -14.42 45.65
C GLY A 245 -1.90 -15.08 44.28
N ARG A 246 -2.00 -14.32 43.19
CA ARG A 246 -2.29 -14.80 41.83
C ARG A 246 -1.02 -15.09 41.01
N VAL A 247 -0.04 -15.74 41.62
CA VAL A 247 1.29 -15.99 41.02
C VAL A 247 1.20 -16.82 39.71
N GLY A 248 0.16 -17.66 39.56
CA GLY A 248 -0.08 -18.43 38.33
C GLY A 248 -0.63 -17.64 37.13
N GLU A 249 -1.16 -16.44 37.34
CA GLU A 249 -1.49 -15.50 36.24
C GLU A 249 -0.20 -14.84 35.73
N TYR A 250 0.64 -14.35 36.65
CA TYR A 250 1.96 -13.79 36.33
C TYR A 250 2.91 -14.76 35.58
N ALA A 251 2.90 -16.06 35.90
CA ALA A 251 3.69 -17.06 35.18
C ALA A 251 3.23 -17.27 33.71
N ARG A 252 1.91 -17.15 33.46
CA ARG A 252 1.36 -17.19 32.09
C ARG A 252 1.75 -15.94 31.32
N ASP A 253 1.71 -14.78 31.95
CA ASP A 253 2.14 -13.51 31.35
C ASP A 253 3.63 -13.53 30.97
N ASN A 254 4.50 -14.11 31.80
CA ASN A 254 5.93 -14.26 31.50
C ASN A 254 6.16 -15.17 30.27
N THR A 255 5.35 -16.21 30.12
CA THR A 255 5.43 -17.14 28.99
C THR A 255 4.93 -16.48 27.69
N SER A 256 3.94 -15.59 27.78
CA SER A 256 3.46 -14.77 26.66
C SER A 256 4.52 -13.73 26.24
N LEU A 257 5.13 -13.01 27.19
CA LEU A 257 6.21 -12.06 26.89
C LEU A 257 7.42 -12.74 26.22
N ALA A 258 7.84 -13.91 26.72
CA ALA A 258 8.93 -14.67 26.10
C ALA A 258 8.59 -15.17 24.69
N ARG A 259 7.31 -15.41 24.38
CA ARG A 259 6.85 -15.72 23.02
C ARG A 259 6.86 -14.47 22.16
N LEU A 260 6.29 -13.36 22.62
CA LEU A 260 6.28 -12.08 21.92
C LEU A 260 7.70 -11.62 21.55
N GLN A 261 8.66 -11.71 22.47
CA GLN A 261 10.06 -11.38 22.19
C GLN A 261 10.71 -12.28 21.13
N ARG A 262 10.33 -13.56 21.09
CA ARG A 262 10.79 -14.49 20.06
C ARG A 262 10.18 -14.18 18.70
N GLU A 263 8.87 -13.98 18.66
CA GLU A 263 8.14 -13.56 17.46
C GLU A 263 8.74 -12.26 16.89
N LYS A 264 9.10 -11.29 17.76
CA LYS A 264 9.80 -10.06 17.38
C LYS A 264 11.11 -10.34 16.67
N ALA A 265 11.95 -11.19 17.27
CA ALA A 265 13.27 -11.51 16.73
C ALA A 265 13.16 -12.26 15.39
N GLU A 266 12.26 -13.24 15.31
CA GLU A 266 11.99 -14.00 14.08
C GLU A 266 11.47 -13.09 12.96
N TYR A 267 10.58 -12.15 13.28
CA TYR A 267 10.03 -11.22 12.29
C TYR A 267 11.04 -10.14 11.88
N ALA A 268 11.86 -9.65 12.81
CA ALA A 268 12.94 -8.71 12.49
C ALA A 268 13.97 -9.35 11.55
N GLU A 269 14.36 -10.60 11.80
CA GLU A 269 15.25 -11.36 10.90
C GLU A 269 14.61 -11.58 9.52
N PHE A 270 13.30 -11.89 9.49
CA PHE A 270 12.56 -11.97 8.24
C PHE A 270 12.63 -10.66 7.46
N LEU A 271 12.30 -9.52 8.08
CA LEU A 271 12.34 -8.21 7.42
C LEU A 271 13.75 -7.80 7.00
N GLU A 272 14.77 -8.09 7.82
CA GLU A 272 16.17 -7.82 7.48
C GLU A 272 16.58 -8.60 6.23
N ASN A 273 16.29 -9.90 6.17
CA ASN A 273 16.54 -10.68 4.97
C ASN A 273 15.69 -10.17 3.79
N PHE A 274 14.43 -9.80 4.04
CA PHE A 274 13.53 -9.35 2.99
C PHE A 274 14.00 -8.04 2.34
N TYR A 275 14.36 -7.02 3.13
CA TYR A 275 14.86 -5.74 2.63
C TYR A 275 16.34 -5.78 2.23
N GLY A 276 17.15 -6.64 2.84
CA GLY A 276 18.57 -6.80 2.49
C GLY A 276 18.78 -7.57 1.19
N THR A 277 17.96 -8.60 0.96
CA THR A 277 18.16 -9.54 -0.16
C THR A 277 17.21 -9.30 -1.33
N HIS A 278 15.91 -9.12 -1.07
CA HIS A 278 14.90 -9.10 -2.14
C HIS A 278 14.63 -7.70 -2.67
N TRP A 279 14.55 -6.70 -1.78
CA TRP A 279 14.18 -5.33 -2.15
C TRP A 279 15.07 -4.69 -3.21
N PRO A 280 16.42 -4.74 -3.14
CA PRO A 280 17.26 -4.03 -4.11
C PRO A 280 17.05 -4.55 -5.55
N ALA A 281 16.96 -5.87 -5.71
CA ALA A 281 16.74 -6.51 -7.00
C ALA A 281 15.32 -6.22 -7.52
N PHE A 282 14.30 -6.38 -6.68
CA PHE A 282 12.92 -6.09 -7.04
C PHE A 282 12.70 -4.62 -7.41
N SER A 283 13.10 -3.70 -6.53
CA SER A 283 12.81 -2.27 -6.71
C SER A 283 13.54 -1.70 -7.92
N SER A 284 14.77 -2.15 -8.20
CA SER A 284 15.49 -1.72 -9.41
C SER A 284 14.83 -2.20 -10.70
N ASP A 285 14.42 -3.47 -10.78
CA ASP A 285 13.68 -4.03 -11.93
C ASP A 285 12.32 -3.33 -12.10
N ALA A 286 11.60 -3.08 -11.00
CA ALA A 286 10.33 -2.36 -11.01
C ALA A 286 10.45 -0.92 -11.51
N LEU A 287 11.40 -0.15 -10.97
CA LEU A 287 11.61 1.24 -11.38
C LEU A 287 12.07 1.36 -12.84
N LEU A 288 12.95 0.47 -13.30
CA LEU A 288 13.36 0.41 -14.71
C LEU A 288 12.16 0.08 -15.61
N PHE A 289 11.35 -0.90 -15.21
CA PHE A 289 10.18 -1.34 -15.97
C PHE A 289 9.12 -0.25 -16.07
N ILE A 290 8.70 0.33 -14.94
CA ILE A 290 7.71 1.42 -14.89
C ILE A 290 8.24 2.63 -15.66
N GLY A 291 9.49 3.05 -15.40
CA GLY A 291 10.10 4.19 -16.06
C GLY A 291 10.20 4.03 -17.58
N THR A 292 10.51 2.82 -18.05
CA THR A 292 10.54 2.51 -19.49
C THR A 292 9.15 2.54 -20.11
N ALA A 293 8.16 1.93 -19.45
CA ALA A 293 6.77 1.98 -19.93
C ALA A 293 6.24 3.43 -19.97
N ALA A 294 6.53 4.22 -18.94
CA ALA A 294 6.16 5.63 -18.88
C ALA A 294 6.81 6.45 -20.00
N LEU A 295 8.08 6.19 -20.31
CA LEU A 295 8.78 6.85 -21.41
C LEU A 295 8.13 6.52 -22.77
N GLU A 296 7.83 5.25 -23.02
CA GLU A 296 7.17 4.81 -24.27
C GLU A 296 5.77 5.41 -24.44
N GLU A 297 5.03 5.57 -23.34
CA GLU A 297 3.71 6.21 -23.33
C GLU A 297 3.81 7.75 -23.23
N LYS A 298 5.01 8.32 -23.27
CA LYS A 298 5.30 9.77 -23.19
C LYS A 298 4.78 10.45 -21.93
N ASN A 299 4.64 9.69 -20.84
CA ASN A 299 4.40 10.22 -19.50
C ASN A 299 5.75 10.59 -18.87
N TYR A 300 6.32 11.70 -19.33
CA TYR A 300 7.68 12.10 -18.96
C TYR A 300 7.88 12.34 -17.46
N PRO A 301 6.94 12.97 -16.70
CA PRO A 301 7.12 13.13 -15.26
C PRO A 301 7.33 11.80 -14.54
N MET A 302 6.48 10.81 -14.83
CA MET A 302 6.61 9.47 -14.23
C MET A 302 7.89 8.75 -14.68
N ALA A 303 8.24 8.86 -15.97
CA ALA A 303 9.47 8.27 -16.51
C ALA A 303 10.70 8.84 -15.81
N LEU A 304 10.77 10.16 -15.66
CA LEU A 304 11.86 10.87 -15.00
C LEU A 304 11.95 10.52 -13.52
N ASP A 305 10.83 10.54 -12.79
CA ASP A 305 10.81 10.20 -11.36
C ASP A 305 11.32 8.78 -11.12
N CYS A 306 10.84 7.78 -11.89
CA CYS A 306 11.27 6.39 -11.74
C CYS A 306 12.75 6.21 -12.08
N LEU A 307 13.17 6.69 -13.25
CA LEU A 307 14.52 6.45 -13.76
C LEU A 307 15.58 7.24 -13.00
N ALA A 308 15.28 8.47 -12.57
CA ALA A 308 16.21 9.29 -11.80
C ALA A 308 16.37 8.79 -10.36
N VAL A 309 15.27 8.37 -9.70
CA VAL A 309 15.36 7.74 -8.38
C VAL A 309 16.19 6.47 -8.45
N ALA A 310 16.02 5.66 -9.51
CA ALA A 310 16.82 4.47 -9.72
C ALA A 310 18.30 4.79 -9.97
N ASP A 311 18.63 5.72 -10.87
CA ASP A 311 20.02 6.11 -11.19
C ASP A 311 20.75 6.70 -9.95
N ALA A 312 20.10 7.61 -9.22
CA ALA A 312 20.67 8.27 -8.05
C ALA A 312 21.04 7.31 -6.91
N ASN A 313 20.32 6.19 -6.80
CA ASN A 313 20.51 5.22 -5.74
C ASN A 313 21.27 3.96 -6.19
N ALA A 314 21.43 3.72 -7.50
CA ALA A 314 21.97 2.48 -8.04
C ALA A 314 23.36 2.10 -7.48
N GLY A 315 24.21 3.09 -7.21
CA GLY A 315 25.54 2.87 -6.63
C GLY A 315 25.52 2.36 -5.18
N ARG A 316 24.48 2.69 -4.40
CA ARG A 316 24.32 2.23 -3.01
C ARG A 316 23.84 0.78 -2.91
N TYR A 317 23.11 0.32 -3.92
CA TYR A 317 22.42 -0.97 -3.90
C TYR A 317 23.13 -2.08 -4.66
N GLY A 318 24.36 -1.85 -5.12
CA GLY A 318 25.19 -2.89 -5.73
C GLY A 318 24.57 -3.55 -6.95
N LEU A 319 23.78 -2.80 -7.73
CA LEU A 319 23.08 -3.33 -8.90
C LEU A 319 24.07 -3.90 -9.93
N ALA A 320 23.65 -4.95 -10.64
CA ALA A 320 24.42 -5.52 -11.74
C ALA A 320 24.76 -4.45 -12.80
N LEU A 321 25.96 -4.53 -13.37
CA LEU A 321 26.49 -3.50 -14.28
C LEU A 321 25.60 -3.29 -15.51
N GLU A 322 24.98 -4.36 -16.01
CA GLU A 322 24.06 -4.32 -17.16
C GLU A 322 22.79 -3.54 -16.84
N VAL A 323 22.22 -3.75 -15.64
CA VAL A 323 21.03 -3.03 -15.16
C VAL A 323 21.36 -1.55 -14.95
N LEU A 324 22.52 -1.27 -14.35
CA LEU A 324 23.03 0.09 -14.18
C LEU A 324 23.22 0.80 -15.53
N GLY A 325 23.81 0.13 -16.52
CA GLY A 325 24.01 0.67 -17.86
C GLY A 325 22.68 0.99 -18.56
N SER A 326 21.69 0.10 -18.44
CA SER A 326 20.34 0.30 -18.96
C SER A 326 19.65 1.49 -18.30
N LEU A 327 19.67 1.57 -16.96
CA LEU A 327 19.10 2.67 -16.19
C LEU A 327 19.69 4.02 -16.60
N LYS A 328 21.03 4.12 -16.66
CA LYS A 328 21.71 5.36 -17.06
C LYS A 328 21.34 5.81 -18.48
N THR A 329 21.27 4.85 -19.40
CA THR A 329 20.92 5.11 -20.80
C THR A 329 19.48 5.59 -20.92
N LYS A 330 18.53 4.88 -20.29
CA LYS A 330 17.11 5.24 -20.29
C LYS A 330 16.85 6.56 -19.56
N GLY A 331 17.52 6.82 -18.44
CA GLY A 331 17.42 8.08 -17.71
C GLY A 331 17.91 9.27 -18.54
N ALA A 332 19.05 9.13 -19.22
CA ALA A 332 19.54 10.16 -20.13
C ALA A 332 18.58 10.40 -21.30
N LEU A 333 18.02 9.33 -21.89
CA LEU A 333 17.03 9.43 -22.95
C LEU A 333 15.75 10.13 -22.46
N ALA A 334 15.25 9.78 -21.28
CA ALA A 334 14.06 10.41 -20.69
C ALA A 334 14.25 11.92 -20.49
N ILE A 335 15.43 12.36 -20.03
CA ILE A 335 15.76 13.79 -19.89
C ILE A 335 15.74 14.49 -21.27
N LEU A 336 16.37 13.89 -22.28
CA LEU A 336 16.43 14.47 -23.63
C LEU A 336 15.04 14.55 -24.27
N GLU A 337 14.25 13.48 -24.20
CA GLU A 337 12.90 13.44 -24.77
C GLU A 337 11.94 14.37 -24.03
N ALA A 338 12.00 14.43 -22.69
CA ALA A 338 11.20 15.35 -21.90
C ALA A 338 11.53 16.80 -22.22
N ALA A 339 12.83 17.13 -22.33
CA ALA A 339 13.27 18.48 -22.70
C ALA A 339 12.78 18.86 -24.12
N SER A 340 12.90 17.95 -25.09
CA SER A 340 12.36 18.17 -26.44
C SER A 340 10.86 18.36 -26.44
N PHE A 341 10.13 17.52 -25.70
CA PHE A 341 8.68 17.61 -25.60
C PHE A 341 8.24 18.95 -25.01
N VAL A 342 8.85 19.41 -23.92
CA VAL A 342 8.57 20.73 -23.34
C VAL A 342 8.85 21.83 -24.36
N ARG A 343 10.00 21.79 -25.04
CA ARG A 343 10.35 22.78 -26.08
C ARG A 343 9.26 22.90 -27.14
N ASP A 344 8.80 21.77 -27.65
CA ASP A 344 7.87 21.72 -28.78
C ASP A 344 6.40 21.98 -28.39
N THR A 345 6.03 21.70 -27.14
CA THR A 345 4.61 21.64 -26.74
C THR A 345 4.21 22.57 -25.59
N HIS A 346 5.15 23.25 -24.92
CA HIS A 346 4.85 24.09 -23.74
C HIS A 346 3.72 25.11 -23.97
N LYS A 347 3.62 25.68 -25.19
CA LYS A 347 2.57 26.66 -25.53
C LYS A 347 1.14 26.12 -25.45
N LYS A 348 0.98 24.79 -25.47
CA LYS A 348 -0.32 24.11 -25.39
C LYS A 348 -0.62 23.55 -24.00
N MET A 349 0.34 23.62 -23.07
CA MET A 349 0.20 23.08 -21.72
C MET A 349 -0.49 24.09 -20.80
N SER A 350 -1.27 23.58 -19.86
CA SER A 350 -1.69 24.39 -18.71
C SER A 350 -0.49 24.73 -17.81
N VAL A 351 -0.64 25.75 -16.97
CA VAL A 351 0.40 26.12 -15.99
C VAL A 351 0.79 24.91 -15.13
N GLU A 352 -0.20 24.16 -14.65
CA GLU A 352 0.02 22.95 -13.85
C GLU A 352 0.83 21.89 -14.61
N ILE A 353 0.42 21.54 -15.83
CA ILE A 353 1.09 20.50 -16.62
C ILE A 353 2.54 20.90 -16.92
N LEU A 354 2.75 22.13 -17.38
CA LEU A 354 4.09 22.62 -17.69
C LEU A 354 4.98 22.66 -16.44
N ALA A 355 4.44 23.12 -15.30
CA ALA A 355 5.17 23.17 -14.04
C ALA A 355 5.60 21.78 -13.57
N GLN A 356 4.73 20.76 -13.70
CA GLN A 356 5.08 19.38 -13.34
C GLN A 356 6.16 18.80 -14.25
N HIS A 357 6.12 19.06 -15.57
CA HIS A 357 7.18 18.61 -16.48
C HIS A 357 8.52 19.27 -16.17
N LEU A 358 8.54 20.58 -15.93
CA LEU A 358 9.75 21.31 -15.57
C LEU A 358 10.28 20.87 -14.19
N LYS A 359 9.41 20.69 -13.19
CA LYS A 359 9.76 20.18 -11.85
C LYS A 359 10.37 18.78 -11.94
N ALA A 360 9.76 17.85 -12.66
CA ALA A 360 10.27 16.50 -12.81
C ALA A 360 11.62 16.49 -13.55
N LEU A 361 11.78 17.31 -14.60
CA LEU A 361 13.03 17.45 -15.34
C LEU A 361 14.15 18.01 -14.45
N GLU A 362 13.87 19.06 -13.68
CA GLU A 362 14.82 19.65 -12.74
C GLU A 362 15.25 18.67 -11.66
N LYS A 363 14.28 17.98 -11.03
CA LYS A 363 14.55 16.94 -10.03
C LYS A 363 15.41 15.81 -10.61
N ALA A 364 15.11 15.35 -11.81
CA ALA A 364 15.86 14.27 -12.47
C ALA A 364 17.29 14.69 -12.83
N CYS A 365 17.47 15.91 -13.34
CA CYS A 365 18.79 16.48 -13.62
C CYS A 365 19.63 16.56 -12.33
N ALA A 366 19.07 17.17 -11.28
CA ALA A 366 19.74 17.30 -9.98
C ALA A 366 20.08 15.94 -9.36
N ALA A 367 19.14 14.99 -9.33
CA ALA A 367 19.33 13.66 -8.75
C ALA A 367 20.43 12.85 -9.46
N THR A 368 20.65 13.13 -10.75
CA THR A 368 21.62 12.39 -11.57
C THR A 368 22.89 13.17 -11.90
N GLY A 369 23.05 14.37 -11.34
CA GLY A 369 24.21 15.25 -11.59
C GLY A 369 24.31 15.74 -13.03
N ARG A 370 23.22 15.69 -13.80
CA ARG A 370 23.15 16.21 -15.17
C ARG A 370 22.71 17.68 -15.14
N PRO A 371 23.25 18.54 -16.01
CA PRO A 371 22.81 19.93 -16.07
C PRO A 371 21.36 20.02 -16.56
N PHE A 372 20.61 20.96 -15.99
CA PHE A 372 19.31 21.32 -16.52
C PHE A 372 19.47 21.96 -17.91
N PRO A 373 18.61 21.68 -18.91
CA PRO A 373 18.74 22.27 -20.24
C PRO A 373 18.66 23.80 -20.19
N GLU A 374 19.76 24.47 -20.54
CA GLU A 374 19.90 25.94 -20.43
C GLU A 374 18.82 26.69 -21.21
N ASP A 375 18.43 26.17 -22.37
CA ASP A 375 17.41 26.77 -23.24
C ASP A 375 16.00 26.75 -22.62
N LEU A 376 15.75 25.87 -21.65
CA LEU A 376 14.51 25.84 -20.86
C LEU A 376 14.57 26.73 -19.62
N GLY A 377 15.74 27.29 -19.28
CA GLY A 377 15.93 28.18 -18.13
C GLY A 377 14.98 29.38 -18.09
N PRO A 378 14.82 30.15 -19.20
CA PRO A 378 13.86 31.25 -19.25
C PRO A 378 12.41 30.80 -19.07
N LEU A 379 12.03 29.66 -19.66
CA LEU A 379 10.68 29.10 -19.53
C LEU A 379 10.37 28.71 -18.10
N ARG A 380 11.35 28.12 -17.40
CA ARG A 380 11.28 27.83 -15.96
C ARG A 380 11.08 29.10 -15.13
N ALA A 381 11.92 30.11 -15.34
CA ALA A 381 11.86 31.38 -14.60
C ALA A 381 10.52 32.09 -14.78
N GLU A 382 9.92 32.01 -15.97
CA GLU A 382 8.59 32.58 -16.23
C GLU A 382 7.46 31.75 -15.63
N ASN A 383 7.55 30.42 -15.67
CA ASN A 383 6.45 29.53 -15.29
C ASN A 383 6.34 29.29 -13.79
N TYR A 384 7.45 29.19 -13.05
CA TYR A 384 7.45 28.84 -11.62
C TYR A 384 6.66 29.82 -10.74
N PRO A 385 6.74 31.16 -10.93
CA PRO A 385 5.90 32.10 -10.19
C PRO A 385 4.40 31.89 -10.44
N LYS A 386 4.03 31.53 -11.67
CA LYS A 386 2.63 31.21 -12.06
C LYS A 386 2.18 29.91 -11.38
N ALA A 387 3.04 28.90 -11.36
CA ALA A 387 2.80 27.63 -10.67
C ALA A 387 2.62 27.85 -9.16
N MET A 388 3.50 28.64 -8.52
CA MET A 388 3.39 28.98 -7.10
C MET A 388 2.03 29.63 -6.78
N SER A 389 1.59 30.58 -7.60
CA SER A 389 0.29 31.23 -7.45
C SER A 389 -0.88 30.25 -7.62
N PHE A 390 -0.78 29.36 -8.62
CA PHE A 390 -1.75 28.29 -8.85
C PHE A 390 -1.86 27.34 -7.65
N TYR A 391 -0.74 26.82 -7.15
CA TYR A 391 -0.72 25.88 -6.03
C TYR A 391 -1.13 26.52 -4.71
N ALA A 392 -0.80 27.80 -4.48
CA ALA A 392 -1.30 28.55 -3.32
C ALA A 392 -2.84 28.67 -3.32
N ALA A 393 -3.43 29.00 -4.47
CA ALA A 393 -4.88 29.04 -4.62
C ALA A 393 -5.50 27.66 -4.37
N LYS A 394 -4.98 26.61 -5.02
CA LYS A 394 -5.47 25.22 -4.84
C LYS A 394 -5.36 24.73 -3.40
N TYR A 395 -4.24 24.98 -2.74
CA TYR A 395 -4.04 24.63 -1.34
C TYR A 395 -5.05 25.32 -0.40
N SER A 396 -5.41 26.58 -0.69
CA SER A 396 -6.37 27.34 0.12
C SER A 396 -7.81 26.86 -0.04
N GLU A 397 -8.17 26.36 -1.23
CA GLU A 397 -9.52 25.91 -1.57
C GLU A 397 -9.75 24.42 -1.23
N GLU A 398 -8.69 23.61 -1.18
CA GLU A 398 -8.79 22.17 -1.00
C GLU A 398 -9.18 21.77 0.42
N ARG A 399 -10.14 20.83 0.50
CA ARG A 399 -10.67 20.29 1.75
C ARG A 399 -10.25 18.85 1.98
N ASP A 400 -9.92 18.11 0.92
CA ASP A 400 -9.39 16.76 1.02
C ASP A 400 -7.95 16.79 1.55
N PRO A 401 -7.64 16.15 2.70
CA PRO A 401 -6.30 16.21 3.30
C PRO A 401 -5.19 15.71 2.37
N ALA A 402 -5.41 14.62 1.64
CA ALA A 402 -4.38 14.03 0.76
C ALA A 402 -4.06 14.95 -0.43
N ARG A 403 -5.09 15.54 -1.06
CA ARG A 403 -4.87 16.55 -2.12
C ARG A 403 -4.24 17.83 -1.59
N LYS A 404 -4.60 18.21 -0.36
CA LYS A 404 -4.03 19.38 0.29
C LYS A 404 -2.53 19.21 0.55
N ASP A 405 -2.09 18.04 1.00
CA ASP A 405 -0.67 17.70 1.15
C ASP A 405 0.07 17.77 -0.19
N TYR A 406 -0.53 17.23 -1.27
CA TYR A 406 0.02 17.33 -2.62
C TYR A 406 0.20 18.80 -3.06
N TYR A 407 -0.81 19.65 -2.87
CA TYR A 407 -0.70 21.07 -3.23
C TYR A 407 0.33 21.80 -2.38
N LYS A 408 0.43 21.45 -1.09
CA LYS A 408 1.43 22.00 -0.18
C LYS A 408 2.86 21.64 -0.61
N GLU A 409 3.13 20.36 -0.90
CA GLU A 409 4.46 19.92 -1.33
C GLU A 409 4.89 20.63 -2.62
N ASN A 410 3.97 20.81 -3.56
CA ASN A 410 4.23 21.55 -4.79
C ASN A 410 4.47 23.03 -4.53
N LEU A 411 3.65 23.67 -3.68
CA LEU A 411 3.85 25.06 -3.29
C LEU A 411 5.21 25.27 -2.63
N ASP A 412 5.58 24.41 -1.69
CA ASP A 412 6.86 24.47 -0.97
C ASP A 412 8.04 24.29 -1.95
N PHE A 413 7.93 23.38 -2.92
CA PHE A 413 8.94 23.20 -3.97
C PHE A 413 9.14 24.46 -4.81
N PHE A 414 8.06 25.04 -5.35
CA PHE A 414 8.16 26.22 -6.22
C PHE A 414 8.58 27.48 -5.44
N ALA A 415 8.21 27.58 -4.16
CA ALA A 415 8.67 28.65 -3.28
C ALA A 415 10.18 28.56 -3.00
N ALA A 416 10.71 27.35 -2.75
CA ALA A 416 12.15 27.14 -2.56
C ALA A 416 12.96 27.49 -3.82
N ALA A 417 12.45 27.14 -4.99
CA ALA A 417 13.08 27.47 -6.28
C ALA A 417 13.13 28.98 -6.56
N ALA A 418 12.19 29.76 -6.01
CA ALA A 418 12.19 31.23 -6.12
C ALA A 418 13.18 31.93 -5.17
N GLY A 419 13.58 31.26 -4.08
CA GLY A 419 14.49 31.80 -3.06
C GLY A 419 15.97 31.46 -3.26
N SER A 420 16.31 30.60 -4.22
CA SER A 420 17.69 30.23 -4.52
C SER A 420 18.29 31.18 -5.56
N PRO A 421 19.51 31.74 -5.36
CA PRO A 421 20.20 32.49 -6.41
C PRO A 421 20.34 31.60 -7.65
N GLN A 422 19.94 32.12 -8.80
CA GLN A 422 20.20 31.45 -10.08
C GLN A 422 21.66 31.71 -10.42
N ASP A 423 22.52 30.73 -10.12
CA ASP A 423 23.92 30.71 -10.55
C ASP A 423 24.03 30.40 -12.06
#